data_AF-A0A0Q9RLA7-F1
#
_entry.id   AF-A0A0Q9RLA7-F1
#
_cell.length_a   1.000
_cell.length_b   1.000
_cell.length_c   1.000
_cell.angle_alpha   90.00
_cell.angle_beta   90.00
_cell.angle_gamma   90.00
#
_symmetry.space_group_name_H-M   'P 1'
#
loop_
_entity.id
_entity.type
_entity.pdbx_description
1 polymer ?
#
loop_
_entity_poly.entity_id
_entity_poly.type
_entity_poly.pdbx_seq_one_letter_code
_entity_poly.pdbx_strand_id
1 'polypeptide(L)' 'MAPTDVSALAERLGISAERIAGLSVCNQADVTHLDSLVAAAFTAEHEAVESGLRATLGAVPRPLRGRAKALLFPEDDA' A
#
# COMPACT_ATOMS: atom_id res chain seq x y z
N MET A 1 27.46 17.25 -5.18
CA MET A 1 26.53 16.30 -4.54
C MET A 1 26.43 15.08 -5.43
N ALA A 2 26.56 13.89 -4.88
CA ALA A 2 26.25 12.67 -5.62
C ALA A 2 24.74 12.61 -5.89
N PRO A 3 24.29 12.06 -7.02
CA PRO A 3 22.87 11.87 -7.28
C PRO A 3 22.28 10.94 -6.22
N THR A 4 21.13 11.33 -5.67
CA THR A 4 20.38 10.54 -4.69
C THR A 4 19.70 9.36 -5.37
N ASP A 5 19.80 8.17 -4.76
CA ASP A 5 19.15 6.97 -5.30
C ASP A 5 17.65 6.99 -4.97
N VAL A 6 16.84 6.87 -6.02
CA VAL A 6 15.36 6.90 -5.97
C VAL A 6 14.74 5.57 -6.42
N SER A 7 15.56 4.54 -6.65
CA SER A 7 15.12 3.27 -7.23
C SER A 7 14.11 2.55 -6.35
N ALA A 8 14.35 2.51 -5.03
CA ALA A 8 13.44 1.87 -4.07
C ALA A 8 12.08 2.59 -3.99
N LEU A 9 12.08 3.92 -4.07
CA LEU A 9 10.85 4.72 -4.07
C LEU A 9 10.05 4.49 -5.37
N ALA A 10 10.74 4.43 -6.52
CA ALA A 10 10.11 4.14 -7.81
C ALA A 10 9.45 2.75 -7.82
N GLU A 11 10.17 1.75 -7.30
CA GLU A 11 9.68 0.38 -7.16
C GLU A 11 8.41 0.34 -6.30
N ARG A 12 8.40 1.00 -5.14
CA ARG A 12 7.22 1.04 -4.27
C ARG A 12 6.01 1.70 -4.91
N LEU A 13 6.24 2.77 -5.67
CA LEU A 13 5.20 3.48 -6.39
C LEU A 13 4.74 2.75 -7.66
N GLY A 14 5.42 1.67 -8.08
CA GLY A 14 5.10 0.93 -9.30
C GLY A 14 5.31 1.74 -10.57
N ILE A 15 6.27 2.68 -10.57
CA ILE A 15 6.57 3.56 -11.70
C ILE A 15 8.04 3.46 -12.10
N SER A 16 8.38 3.92 -13.31
CA SER A 16 9.79 4.03 -13.69
C SER A 16 10.50 5.14 -12.92
N ALA A 17 11.77 4.91 -12.57
CA ALA A 17 12.61 5.90 -11.89
C ALA A 17 12.73 7.22 -12.68
N GLU A 18 12.63 7.16 -14.01
CA GLU A 18 12.60 8.33 -14.89
C GLU A 18 11.48 9.32 -14.55
N ARG A 19 10.31 8.82 -14.10
CA ARG A 19 9.17 9.68 -13.72
C ARG A 19 9.43 10.48 -12.46
N ILE A 20 10.37 10.05 -11.63
CA ILE A 20 10.77 10.71 -10.38
C ILE A 20 12.25 11.13 -10.39
N ALA A 21 12.88 11.18 -11.57
CA ALA A 21 14.28 11.55 -11.71
C ALA A 21 14.59 12.95 -11.14
N GLY A 22 13.59 13.84 -11.12
CA GLY A 22 13.68 15.15 -10.49
C GLY A 22 13.98 15.12 -8.98
N LEU A 23 13.77 13.98 -8.30
CA LEU A 23 14.11 13.80 -6.88
C LEU A 23 15.60 13.49 -6.66
N SER A 24 16.37 13.20 -7.72
CA SER A 24 17.81 12.91 -7.61
C SER A 24 18.65 14.10 -7.12
N VAL A 25 18.10 15.32 -7.18
CA VAL A 25 18.72 16.55 -6.67
C VAL A 25 18.43 16.80 -5.19
N CYS A 26 17.44 16.11 -4.61
CA CYS A 26 17.10 16.19 -3.20
C CYS A 26 18.17 15.48 -2.36
N ASN A 27 18.20 15.76 -1.05
CA ASN A 27 19.10 15.04 -0.16
C ASN A 27 18.57 13.60 0.08
N GLN A 28 19.47 12.66 0.40
CA GLN A 28 19.08 11.26 0.62
C GLN A 28 18.15 11.06 1.82
N ALA A 29 18.31 11.81 2.91
CA ALA A 29 17.42 11.75 4.06
C ALA A 29 15.98 12.18 3.72
N ASP A 30 15.80 13.19 2.85
CA ASP A 30 14.47 13.64 2.40
C ASP A 30 13.80 12.56 1.54
N VAL A 31 14.56 11.93 0.63
CA VAL A 31 14.04 10.84 -0.20
C VAL A 31 13.68 9.62 0.65
N THR A 32 14.52 9.26 1.63
CA THR A 32 14.21 8.17 2.57
C THR A 32 12.99 8.51 3.44
N HIS A 33 12.85 9.76 3.87
CA HIS A 33 11.67 10.18 4.62
C HIS A 33 10.40 10.12 3.77
N LEU A 34 10.45 10.58 2.52
CA LEU A 34 9.35 10.44 1.57
C LEU A 34 8.98 8.96 1.36
N ASP A 35 9.97 8.09 1.19
CA ASP A 35 9.80 6.65 1.04
C ASP A 35 9.08 6.03 2.26
N SER A 36 9.40 6.48 3.48
CA SER A 36 8.70 6.06 4.70
C SER A 36 7.25 6.54 4.77
N LEU A 37 6.97 7.76 4.30
CA LEU A 37 5.61 8.31 4.26
C LEU A 37 4.74 7.57 3.24
N VAL A 38 5.32 7.24 2.09
CA VAL A 38 4.66 6.40 1.07
C VAL A 38 4.36 5.02 1.64
N ALA A 39 5.32 4.36 2.30
CA ALA A 39 5.08 3.07 2.94
C ALA A 39 3.93 3.13 3.96
N ALA A 40 3.92 4.15 4.83
CA ALA A 40 2.86 4.34 5.81
C ALA A 40 1.49 4.59 5.16
N ALA A 41 1.44 5.34 4.06
CA ALA A 41 0.20 5.58 3.33
C ALA A 41 -0.37 4.30 2.70
N PHE A 42 0.49 3.44 2.12
CA PHE A 42 0.08 2.15 1.56
C PHE A 42 -0.46 1.21 2.66
N THR A 43 0.19 1.18 3.82
CA THR A 43 -0.32 0.41 4.98
C THR A 43 -1.70 0.92 5.41
N ALA A 44 -1.86 2.24 5.57
CA ALA A 44 -3.13 2.83 5.97
C ALA A 44 -4.25 2.59 4.94
N GLU A 45 -3.93 2.62 3.64
CA GLU A 45 -4.86 2.27 2.57
C GLU A 45 -5.30 0.81 2.67
N HIS A 46 -4.34 -0.11 2.85
CA HIS A 46 -4.64 -1.53 3.00
C HIS A 46 -5.57 -1.81 4.18
N GLU A 47 -5.27 -1.23 5.35
CA GLU A 47 -6.12 -1.31 6.54
C GLU A 47 -7.52 -0.74 6.29
N ALA A 48 -7.63 0.39 5.59
CA ALA A 48 -8.91 1.00 5.26
C ALA A 48 -9.74 0.13 4.31
N VAL A 49 -9.11 -0.49 3.30
CA VAL A 49 -9.74 -1.42 2.37
C VAL A 49 -10.23 -2.67 3.12
N GLU A 50 -9.37 -3.27 3.96
CA GLU A 50 -9.72 -4.44 4.75
C GLU A 50 -10.91 -4.15 5.69
N SER A 51 -10.84 -3.02 6.40
CA SER A 51 -11.92 -2.54 7.27
C SER A 51 -13.24 -2.34 6.50
N GLY A 52 -13.17 -1.72 5.32
CA GLY A 52 -14.31 -1.56 4.43
C GLY A 52 -14.91 -2.90 4.01
N LEU A 53 -14.09 -3.85 3.58
CA LEU A 53 -14.54 -5.20 3.21
C LEU A 53 -15.21 -5.92 4.39
N ARG A 54 -14.62 -5.85 5.59
CA ARG A 54 -15.21 -6.43 6.81
C ARG A 54 -16.55 -5.77 7.15
N ALA A 55 -16.68 -4.45 6.97
CA ALA A 55 -17.96 -3.76 7.17
C ALA A 55 -19.03 -4.24 6.15
N THR A 56 -18.66 -4.45 4.89
CA THR A 56 -19.60 -4.93 3.85
C THR A 56 -20.11 -6.35 4.11
N LEU A 57 -19.35 -7.22 4.79
CA LEU A 57 -19.83 -8.54 5.20
C LEU A 57 -21.08 -8.46 6.10
N GLY A 58 -21.23 -7.38 6.86
CA GLY A 58 -22.42 -7.12 7.67
C GLY A 58 -23.70 -7.03 6.84
N ALA A 59 -23.61 -6.51 5.61
CA ALA A 59 -24.72 -6.39 4.67
C ALA A 59 -25.07 -7.72 3.97
N VAL A 60 -24.19 -8.73 4.01
CA VAL A 60 -24.43 -10.04 3.41
C VAL A 60 -25.43 -10.84 4.26
N PRO A 61 -26.48 -11.45 3.66
CA PRO A 61 -27.41 -12.33 4.37
C PRO A 61 -26.68 -13.49 5.07
N ARG A 62 -27.13 -13.83 6.28
CA ARG A 62 -26.46 -14.82 7.17
C ARG A 62 -26.08 -16.14 6.48
N PRO A 63 -26.94 -16.77 5.64
CA PRO A 63 -26.58 -18.05 5.00
C PRO A 63 -25.38 -17.96 4.05
N LEU A 64 -25.11 -16.77 3.49
CA LEU A 64 -24.04 -16.55 2.51
C LEU A 64 -22.80 -15.90 3.11
N ARG A 65 -22.93 -15.27 4.29
CA ARG A 65 -21.87 -14.49 4.93
C ARG A 65 -20.59 -15.30 5.17
N GLY A 66 -20.70 -16.56 5.60
CA GLY A 66 -19.53 -17.42 5.80
C GLY A 66 -18.76 -17.68 4.50
N ARG A 67 -19.48 -17.89 3.39
CA ARG A 67 -18.86 -18.09 2.07
C ARG A 67 -18.24 -16.79 1.55
N ALA A 68 -18.89 -15.65 1.77
CA ALA A 68 -18.34 -14.34 1.42
C ALA A 68 -17.08 -14.03 2.23
N LYS A 69 -17.05 -14.37 3.54
CA LYS A 69 -15.85 -14.24 4.37
C LYS A 69 -14.70 -15.07 3.82
N ALA A 70 -14.92 -16.36 3.56
CA ALA A 70 -13.88 -17.25 3.05
C ALA A 70 -13.32 -16.83 1.68
N LEU A 71 -14.13 -16.17 0.83
CA LEU A 71 -13.69 -15.64 -0.47
C LEU A 71 -12.89 -14.34 -0.33
N LEU A 72 -13.27 -13.46 0.61
CA LEU A 72 -12.63 -12.15 0.79
C LEU A 72 -11.40 -12.21 1.70
N PHE A 73 -11.35 -13.18 2.61
CA PHE A 73 -10.32 -13.34 3.63
C PHE A 73 -9.87 -14.82 3.72
N PRO A 74 -9.20 -15.36 2.68
CA PRO A 74 -8.82 -16.77 2.63
C PRO A 74 -7.77 -17.15 3.69
N GLU A 75 -7.03 -16.20 4.23
CA GLU A 75 -5.99 -16.41 5.26
C GLU A 75 -6.56 -16.43 6.69
N ASP A 76 -7.80 -15.97 6.91
CA ASP A 76 -8.44 -15.90 8.23
C ASP A 76 -8.99 -17.26 8.71
N ASP A 77 -9.04 -18.27 7.84
CA ASP A 77 -9.62 -19.60 8.10
C ASP A 77 -8.54 -20.72 8.16
N ALA A 78 -7.25 -20.34 8.12
CA ALA A 78 -6.08 -21.22 8.33
C ALA A 78 -5.58 -21.18 9.79
#